data_AF-A0A7M5U8K8-F1
#
_entry.id   AF-A0A7M5U8K8-F1
#
_cell.length_a   1.000
_cell.length_b   1.000
_cell.length_c   1.000
_cell.angle_alpha   90.00
_cell.angle_beta   90.00
_cell.angle_gamma   90.00
#
_symmetry.space_group_name_H-M   'P 1'
#
loop_
_entity.id
_entity.type
_entity.pdbx_description
1 polymer ?
#
loop_
_entity_poly.entity_id
_entity_poly.type
_entity_poly.pdbx_seq_one_letter_code
_entity_poly.pdbx_strand_id
1 'polypeptide(L)'
;MTSVVEEGVLYPTEVEIKNAIQPKPKIAEDFLLAEVSIRISNPLATIKFYTGVLGMTLLTWWNDQKTRTTNYVFTFVDEAIIPPKERDENHFNKWRLSRAGNIEMAYSWDGITGKTKYECGALRPNEFGHFGVAVPNYKKAMERFRSLGCTIIPCKNDESLSYILDPDGYRIEIFTVRWGDDDQNDG
;
A
#
# COMPACT_ATOMS: atom_id res chain seq x y z
N MET A 1 17.35 29.96 -18.01
CA MET A 1 15.89 30.07 -17.89
C MET A 1 15.51 29.29 -16.65
N THR A 2 15.09 30.00 -15.61
CA THR A 2 14.64 29.45 -14.33
C THR A 2 13.14 29.19 -14.42
N SER A 3 12.72 27.94 -14.20
CA SER A 3 11.32 27.49 -14.07
C SER A 3 10.38 27.77 -15.26
N VAL A 4 9.43 26.87 -15.52
CA VAL A 4 8.34 27.12 -16.49
C VAL A 4 7.07 27.50 -15.72
N VAL A 5 6.39 28.56 -16.17
CA VAL A 5 5.05 28.90 -15.70
C VAL A 5 4.05 28.42 -16.73
N GLU A 6 3.26 27.41 -16.38
CA GLU A 6 2.15 26.91 -17.19
C GLU A 6 0.88 26.90 -16.33
N GLU A 7 -0.20 27.52 -16.81
CA GLU A 7 -1.47 27.69 -16.06
C GLU A 7 -1.31 28.30 -14.65
N GLY A 8 -0.28 29.13 -14.43
CA GLY A 8 0.00 29.74 -13.13
C GLY A 8 0.67 28.80 -12.12
N VAL A 9 1.07 27.60 -12.54
CA VAL A 9 1.84 26.64 -11.75
C VAL A 9 3.31 26.71 -12.15
N LEU A 10 4.18 26.73 -11.14
CA LEU A 10 5.63 26.75 -11.32
C LEU A 10 6.17 25.31 -11.34
N TYR A 11 6.68 24.87 -12.48
CA TYR A 11 7.33 23.57 -12.60
C TYR A 11 8.85 23.74 -12.72
N PRO A 12 9.65 22.90 -12.03
CA PRO A 12 11.07 22.83 -12.33
C PRO A 12 11.26 22.31 -13.76
N THR A 13 12.17 22.94 -14.49
CA THR A 13 12.61 22.47 -15.80
C THR A 13 13.29 21.11 -15.67
N GLU A 14 13.34 20.33 -16.75
CA GLU A 14 14.07 19.06 -16.78
C GLU A 14 15.55 19.23 -16.37
N VAL A 15 16.16 20.36 -16.74
CA VAL A 15 17.52 20.72 -16.34
C VAL A 15 17.62 20.95 -14.83
N GLU A 16 16.68 21.69 -14.23
CA GLU A 16 16.62 21.89 -12.78
C GLU A 16 16.43 20.56 -12.04
N ILE A 17 15.55 19.68 -12.55
CA ILE A 17 15.33 18.33 -11.99
C ILE A 17 16.63 17.52 -12.04
N LYS A 18 17.28 17.43 -13.21
CA LYS A 18 18.53 16.68 -13.39
C LYS A 18 19.65 17.19 -12.48
N ASN A 19 19.76 18.50 -12.33
CA ASN A 19 20.76 19.13 -11.46
C ASN A 19 20.47 18.94 -9.96
N ALA A 20 19.22 18.71 -9.57
CA ALA A 20 18.84 18.47 -8.18
C ALA A 20 19.17 17.04 -7.71
N ILE A 21 19.29 16.08 -8.63
CA ILE A 21 19.58 14.67 -8.31
C ILE A 21 20.95 14.56 -7.62
N GLN A 22 20.93 14.03 -6.39
CA GLN A 22 22.15 13.75 -5.63
C GLN A 22 22.62 12.31 -5.87
N PRO A 23 23.94 12.03 -5.88
CA PRO A 23 24.44 10.67 -5.91
C PRO A 23 23.99 9.91 -4.66
N LYS A 24 23.73 8.60 -4.81
CA LYS A 24 23.34 7.75 -3.68
C LYS A 24 24.46 7.76 -2.63
N PRO A 25 24.20 8.16 -1.36
CA PRO A 25 25.21 8.08 -0.31
C PRO A 25 25.58 6.61 -0.04
N LYS A 26 26.88 6.31 0.09
CA LYS A 26 27.36 4.94 0.35
C LYS A 26 26.71 4.29 1.58
N ILE A 27 26.46 5.08 2.63
CA ILE A 27 25.80 4.59 3.86
C ILE A 27 24.35 4.16 3.64
N ALA A 28 23.69 4.64 2.58
CA ALA A 28 22.30 4.33 2.25
C ALA A 28 22.18 3.26 1.16
N GLU A 29 23.27 2.56 0.80
CA GLU A 29 23.27 1.51 -0.22
C GLU A 29 22.24 0.41 0.07
N ASP A 30 22.13 0.01 1.34
CA ASP A 30 21.27 -1.09 1.79
C ASP A 30 19.98 -0.61 2.49
N PHE A 31 19.63 0.68 2.37
CA PHE A 31 18.38 1.18 2.94
C PHE A 31 17.18 0.58 2.20
N LEU A 32 16.12 0.29 2.97
CA LEU A 32 14.93 -0.40 2.50
C LEU A 32 13.68 0.31 3.04
N LEU A 33 12.67 0.48 2.19
CA LEU A 33 11.32 0.83 2.65
C LEU A 33 10.66 -0.41 3.24
N ALA A 34 10.97 -0.70 4.51
CA ALA A 34 10.51 -1.91 5.17
C ALA A 34 9.00 -1.90 5.41
N GLU A 35 8.44 -0.78 5.84
CA GLU A 35 7.01 -0.67 6.17
C GLU A 35 6.43 0.73 5.92
N VAL A 36 5.13 0.76 5.62
CA VAL A 36 4.29 1.96 5.67
C VAL A 36 3.23 1.73 6.75
N SER A 37 3.06 2.69 7.65
CA SER A 37 2.14 2.58 8.79
C SER A 37 0.90 3.45 8.59
N ILE A 38 -0.29 2.88 8.75
CA ILE A 38 -1.59 3.57 8.64
C ILE A 38 -2.50 3.27 9.84
N ARG A 39 -3.53 4.09 10.03
CA ARG A 39 -4.54 3.92 11.08
C ARG A 39 -5.75 3.20 10.53
N ILE A 40 -6.36 2.33 11.34
CA ILE A 40 -7.58 1.59 10.94
C ILE A 40 -8.62 1.66 12.05
N SER A 41 -9.91 1.67 11.70
CA SER A 41 -11.02 1.76 12.65
C SER A 41 -11.63 0.40 13.00
N ASN A 42 -11.50 -0.60 12.14
CA ASN A 42 -12.11 -1.92 12.34
C ASN A 42 -11.16 -3.07 11.96
N PRO A 43 -10.38 -3.61 12.92
CA PRO A 43 -9.41 -4.69 12.69
C PRO A 43 -9.95 -5.94 12.00
N LEU A 44 -11.21 -6.30 12.22
CA LEU A 44 -11.78 -7.50 11.60
C LEU A 44 -12.17 -7.25 10.15
N ALA A 45 -12.65 -6.05 9.81
CA ALA A 45 -12.98 -5.67 8.44
C ALA A 45 -11.69 -5.55 7.60
N THR A 46 -10.79 -4.65 7.99
CA THR A 46 -9.41 -5.01 8.35
C THR A 46 -8.78 -6.21 7.66
N ILE A 47 -8.52 -7.21 8.51
CA ILE A 47 -7.94 -8.50 8.18
C ILE A 47 -8.70 -9.17 7.02
N LYS A 48 -10.04 -9.19 7.03
CA LYS A 48 -10.83 -9.85 5.98
C LYS A 48 -10.58 -9.24 4.60
N PHE A 49 -10.47 -7.93 4.51
CA PHE A 49 -10.20 -7.25 3.25
C PHE A 49 -8.78 -7.54 2.76
N TYR A 50 -7.75 -7.28 3.58
CA TYR A 50 -6.37 -7.42 3.10
C TYR A 50 -5.98 -8.88 2.85
N THR A 51 -6.55 -9.84 3.58
CA THR A 51 -6.32 -11.27 3.30
C THR A 51 -7.23 -11.82 2.20
N GLY A 52 -8.55 -11.68 2.34
CA GLY A 52 -9.51 -12.31 1.44
C GLY A 52 -9.73 -11.55 0.13
N VAL A 53 -9.68 -10.22 0.15
CA VAL A 53 -9.84 -9.39 -1.06
C VAL A 53 -8.49 -9.21 -1.74
N LEU A 54 -7.47 -8.68 -1.07
CA LEU A 54 -6.19 -8.42 -1.73
C LEU A 54 -5.30 -9.65 -1.87
N GLY A 55 -5.45 -10.67 -1.02
CA GLY A 55 -4.56 -11.84 -1.04
C GLY A 55 -3.23 -11.63 -0.30
N MET A 56 -3.17 -10.68 0.63
CA MET A 56 -1.99 -10.49 1.50
C MET A 56 -2.02 -11.47 2.68
N THR A 57 -0.85 -11.74 3.26
CA THR A 57 -0.72 -12.53 4.47
C THR A 57 -0.57 -11.61 5.69
N LEU A 58 -1.30 -11.91 6.77
CA LEU A 58 -1.05 -11.31 8.09
C LEU A 58 0.18 -11.97 8.72
N LEU A 59 1.31 -11.29 8.73
CA LEU A 59 2.56 -11.83 9.28
C LEU A 59 2.54 -11.91 10.80
N THR A 60 2.11 -10.84 11.47
CA THR A 60 2.11 -10.75 12.94
C THR A 60 1.17 -9.64 13.40
N TRP A 61 0.81 -9.69 14.68
CA TRP A 61 0.14 -8.60 15.37
C TRP A 61 0.60 -8.53 16.83
N TRP A 62 0.43 -7.38 17.47
CA TRP A 62 0.71 -7.22 18.90
C TRP A 62 -0.06 -6.04 19.51
N ASN A 63 -0.22 -6.10 20.83
CA ASN A 63 -0.75 -5.02 21.65
C ASN A 63 0.40 -4.15 22.17
N ASP A 64 0.37 -2.86 21.90
CA ASP A 64 1.25 -1.87 22.50
C ASP A 64 0.49 -1.06 23.55
N GLN A 65 0.77 -1.37 24.82
CA GLN A 65 0.17 -0.71 25.98
C GLN A 65 0.55 0.77 26.08
N LYS A 66 1.76 1.16 25.61
CA LYS A 66 2.23 2.55 25.72
C LYS A 66 1.47 3.46 24.79
N THR A 67 1.28 3.01 23.55
CA THR A 67 0.53 3.77 22.54
C THR A 67 -0.96 3.49 22.57
N ARG A 68 -1.41 2.52 23.38
CA ARG A 68 -2.79 2.02 23.44
C ARG A 68 -3.29 1.62 22.05
N THR A 69 -2.49 0.82 21.35
CA THR A 69 -2.79 0.33 20.01
C THR A 69 -2.65 -1.18 19.89
N THR A 70 -3.39 -1.76 18.95
CA THR A 70 -3.10 -3.09 18.42
C THR A 70 -2.62 -2.91 16.99
N ASN A 71 -1.42 -3.43 16.67
CA ASN A 71 -0.80 -3.31 15.36
C ASN A 71 -0.88 -4.65 14.63
N TYR A 72 -1.11 -4.60 13.33
CA TYR A 72 -1.21 -5.74 12.42
C TYR A 72 -0.30 -5.51 11.22
N VAL A 73 0.53 -6.48 10.85
CA VAL A 73 1.49 -6.32 9.74
C VAL A 73 1.14 -7.27 8.61
N PHE A 74 0.89 -6.71 7.43
CA PHE A 74 0.54 -7.45 6.22
C PHE A 74 1.61 -7.31 5.14
N THR A 75 1.75 -8.34 4.30
CA THR A 75 2.59 -8.27 3.10
C THR A 75 2.10 -9.22 2.01
N PHE A 76 2.56 -9.04 0.78
CA PHE A 76 2.46 -10.06 -0.27
C PHE A 76 3.67 -11.00 -0.15
N VAL A 77 3.42 -12.25 0.19
CA VAL A 77 4.46 -13.26 0.32
C VAL A 77 3.90 -14.66 0.10
N ASP A 78 4.76 -15.57 -0.35
CA ASP A 78 4.47 -17.00 -0.29
C ASP A 78 4.55 -17.46 1.18
N GLU A 79 3.47 -18.02 1.71
CA GLU A 79 3.42 -18.48 3.09
C GLU A 79 4.45 -19.59 3.38
N ALA A 80 4.86 -20.35 2.36
CA ALA A 80 5.85 -21.42 2.50
C ALA A 80 7.26 -20.92 2.89
N ILE A 81 7.56 -19.63 2.67
CA ILE A 81 8.86 -19.04 3.00
C ILE A 81 8.86 -18.26 4.32
N ILE A 82 7.73 -18.20 5.02
CA ILE A 82 7.63 -17.50 6.30
C ILE A 82 8.31 -18.36 7.37
N PRO A 83 9.37 -17.86 8.04
CA PRO A 83 9.97 -18.60 9.14
C PRO A 83 8.99 -18.70 10.32
N PRO A 84 8.89 -19.85 11.01
CA PRO A 84 7.98 -20.03 12.13
C PRO A 84 8.37 -19.11 13.30
N LYS A 85 7.51 -18.14 13.61
CA LYS A 85 7.74 -17.14 14.67
C LYS A 85 7.91 -17.80 16.03
N GLU A 86 7.12 -18.82 16.32
CA GLU A 86 7.13 -19.61 17.56
C GLU A 86 8.44 -20.37 17.79
N ARG A 87 9.21 -20.63 16.72
CA ARG A 87 10.53 -21.27 16.82
C ARG A 87 11.63 -20.27 17.15
N ASP A 88 11.62 -19.11 16.49
CA ASP A 88 12.60 -18.04 16.69
C ASP A 88 12.02 -16.68 16.28
N GLU A 89 11.48 -15.96 17.25
CA GLU A 89 10.87 -14.64 17.04
C GLU A 89 11.90 -13.59 16.56
N ASN A 90 13.16 -13.71 16.96
CA ASN A 90 14.21 -12.77 16.53
C ASN A 90 14.55 -12.99 15.05
N HIS A 91 14.67 -14.24 14.62
CA HIS A 91 14.88 -14.58 13.21
C HIS A 91 13.68 -14.13 12.36
N PHE A 92 12.46 -14.41 12.81
CA PHE A 92 11.23 -13.94 12.15
C PHE A 92 11.19 -12.42 12.00
N ASN A 93 11.48 -11.67 13.08
CA ASN A 93 11.46 -10.22 13.04
C ASN A 93 12.55 -9.63 12.12
N LYS A 94 13.75 -10.21 12.12
CA LYS A 94 14.80 -9.82 11.16
C LYS A 94 14.37 -10.09 9.72
N TRP A 95 13.79 -11.26 9.47
CA TRP A 95 13.30 -11.66 8.15
C TRP A 95 12.18 -10.75 7.64
N ARG A 96 11.19 -10.40 8.46
CA ARG A 96 10.09 -9.53 8.01
C ARG A 96 10.57 -8.11 7.72
N LEU A 97 11.48 -7.58 8.54
CA LEU A 97 12.00 -6.21 8.42
C LEU A 97 13.08 -6.07 7.34
N SER A 98 13.60 -7.17 6.80
CA SER A 98 14.51 -7.17 5.66
C SER A 98 13.79 -7.25 4.31
N ARG A 99 12.47 -7.06 4.27
CA ARG A 99 11.64 -7.12 3.06
C ARG A 99 10.90 -5.81 2.84
N ALA A 100 10.79 -5.39 1.59
CA ALA A 100 10.04 -4.20 1.21
C ALA A 100 8.53 -4.50 1.24
N GLY A 101 7.74 -3.43 1.38
CA GLY A 101 6.31 -3.47 1.07
C GLY A 101 5.42 -4.06 2.15
N ASN A 102 5.86 -4.03 3.42
CA ASN A 102 4.95 -4.33 4.51
C ASN A 102 4.01 -3.14 4.77
N ILE A 103 2.77 -3.44 5.16
CA ILE A 103 1.82 -2.44 5.66
C ILE A 103 1.56 -2.74 7.14
N GLU A 104 1.93 -1.81 8.00
CA GLU A 104 1.57 -1.84 9.42
C GLU A 104 0.27 -1.08 9.63
N MET A 105 -0.71 -1.71 10.24
CA MET A 105 -2.03 -1.13 10.49
C MET A 105 -2.28 -1.04 11.98
N ALA A 106 -2.43 0.17 12.47
CA ALA A 106 -2.53 0.46 13.90
C ALA A 106 -3.98 0.82 14.28
N TYR A 107 -4.61 -0.04 15.07
CA TYR A 107 -5.92 0.21 15.68
C TYR A 107 -5.75 0.84 17.06
N SER A 108 -6.23 2.08 17.22
CA SER A 108 -6.22 2.76 18.53
C SER A 108 -7.35 2.26 19.43
N TRP A 109 -7.02 1.87 20.66
CA TRP A 109 -8.00 1.36 21.64
C TRP A 109 -8.97 2.45 22.10
N ASP A 110 -8.59 3.72 22.02
CA ASP A 110 -9.51 4.81 22.35
C ASP A 110 -10.63 4.95 21.28
N GLY A 111 -10.49 4.26 20.14
CA GLY A 111 -11.54 3.99 19.16
C GLY A 111 -12.59 2.95 19.59
N ILE A 112 -12.47 2.33 20.77
CA ILE A 112 -13.43 1.34 21.34
C ILE A 112 -14.85 1.90 21.47
N THR A 113 -15.05 3.21 21.42
CA THR A 113 -16.40 3.83 21.42
C THR A 113 -17.11 3.79 20.06
N GLY A 114 -16.48 3.27 19.00
CA GLY A 114 -17.06 3.22 17.65
C GLY A 114 -17.17 4.59 16.97
N LYS A 115 -16.53 5.63 17.53
CA LYS A 115 -16.61 7.02 17.05
C LYS A 115 -15.46 7.46 16.17
N THR A 116 -14.35 6.73 16.15
CA THR A 116 -13.17 7.14 15.36
C THR A 116 -13.29 6.58 13.95
N LYS A 117 -13.97 7.33 13.08
CA LYS A 117 -13.77 7.20 11.63
C LYS A 117 -12.54 8.00 11.26
N TYR A 118 -11.52 7.34 10.73
CA TYR A 118 -10.42 8.06 10.13
C TYR A 118 -10.90 8.61 8.79
N GLU A 119 -10.87 9.93 8.64
CA GLU A 119 -11.06 10.53 7.32
C GLU A 119 -9.75 10.31 6.56
N CYS A 120 -9.74 9.34 5.65
CA CYS A 120 -8.55 8.94 4.92
C CYS A 120 -8.85 8.79 3.42
N GLY A 121 -7.81 8.81 2.60
CA GLY A 121 -7.89 8.52 1.16
C GLY A 121 -8.94 9.36 0.44
N ALA A 122 -10.04 8.74 0.03
CA ALA A 122 -11.10 9.38 -0.75
C ALA A 122 -11.78 10.56 -0.03
N LEU A 123 -11.81 10.56 1.30
CA LEU A 123 -12.39 11.64 2.10
C LEU A 123 -11.40 12.78 2.37
N ARG A 124 -10.10 12.56 2.13
CA ARG A 124 -9.03 13.56 2.27
C ARG A 124 -8.11 13.54 1.05
N PRO A 125 -8.57 14.01 -0.12
CA PRO A 125 -7.88 13.85 -1.39
C PRO A 125 -6.50 14.53 -1.45
N ASN A 126 -6.21 15.46 -0.54
CA ASN A 126 -4.96 16.22 -0.46
C ASN A 126 -3.94 15.63 0.54
N GLU A 127 -4.25 14.49 1.18
CA GLU A 127 -3.33 13.79 2.10
C GLU A 127 -2.67 12.58 1.40
N PHE A 128 -2.32 11.52 2.14
CA PHE A 128 -1.75 10.30 1.58
C PHE A 128 -2.58 9.79 0.39
N GLY A 129 -1.92 9.62 -0.76
CA GLY A 129 -2.58 9.35 -2.03
C GLY A 129 -3.29 7.99 -2.07
N HIS A 130 -2.50 6.92 -2.14
CA HIS A 130 -2.94 5.54 -2.27
C HIS A 130 -1.78 4.54 -2.07
N PHE A 131 -2.11 3.27 -1.88
CA PHE A 131 -1.19 2.16 -2.15
C PHE A 131 -1.31 1.74 -3.61
N GLY A 132 -0.24 1.20 -4.18
CA GLY A 132 -0.25 0.62 -5.54
C GLY A 132 -0.11 -0.89 -5.50
N VAL A 133 -1.01 -1.61 -6.18
CA VAL A 133 -0.98 -3.07 -6.32
C VAL A 133 -0.95 -3.44 -7.80
N ALA A 134 0.19 -3.98 -8.20
CA ALA A 134 0.39 -4.56 -9.51
C ALA A 134 -0.34 -5.92 -9.61
N VAL A 135 -1.15 -6.10 -10.66
CA VAL A 135 -1.86 -7.35 -10.94
C VAL A 135 -1.52 -7.88 -12.34
N PRO A 136 -1.40 -9.21 -12.54
CA PRO A 136 -1.06 -9.78 -13.85
C PRO A 136 -2.12 -9.51 -14.91
N ASN A 137 -3.40 -9.47 -14.53
CA ASN A 137 -4.50 -9.21 -15.44
C ASN A 137 -5.52 -8.30 -14.77
N TYR A 138 -5.49 -7.02 -15.14
CA TYR A 138 -6.39 -5.99 -14.61
C TYR A 138 -7.86 -6.38 -14.75
N LYS A 139 -8.32 -6.85 -15.92
CA LYS A 139 -9.74 -7.19 -16.15
C LYS A 139 -10.22 -8.26 -15.18
N LYS A 140 -9.47 -9.37 -15.07
CA LYS A 140 -9.77 -10.48 -14.15
C LYS A 140 -9.77 -10.02 -12.68
N ALA A 141 -8.81 -9.17 -12.30
CA ALA A 141 -8.75 -8.61 -10.95
C ALA A 141 -10.00 -7.75 -10.65
N MET A 142 -10.38 -6.86 -11.56
CA MET A 142 -11.55 -6.00 -11.40
C MET A 142 -12.87 -6.79 -11.37
N GLU A 143 -13.01 -7.83 -12.19
CA GLU A 143 -14.15 -8.75 -12.11
C GLU A 143 -14.25 -9.42 -10.75
N ARG A 144 -13.14 -9.93 -10.22
CA ARG A 144 -13.09 -10.51 -8.88
C ARG A 144 -13.47 -9.50 -7.81
N PHE A 145 -12.91 -8.29 -7.83
CA PHE A 145 -13.24 -7.25 -6.86
C PHE A 145 -14.72 -6.85 -6.91
N ARG A 146 -15.32 -6.74 -8.10
CA ARG A 146 -16.77 -6.53 -8.25
C ARG A 146 -17.58 -7.67 -7.63
N SER A 147 -17.19 -8.92 -7.89
CA SER A 147 -17.89 -10.09 -7.35
C SER A 147 -17.83 -10.17 -5.82
N LEU A 148 -16.78 -9.61 -5.21
CA LEU A 148 -16.60 -9.51 -3.77
C LEU A 148 -17.25 -8.25 -3.16
N GLY A 149 -17.95 -7.44 -3.96
CA GLY A 149 -18.65 -6.25 -3.48
C GLY A 149 -17.74 -5.07 -3.12
N CYS A 150 -16.54 -4.99 -3.69
CA CYS A 150 -15.63 -3.88 -3.45
C CYS A 150 -16.15 -2.56 -4.05
N THR A 151 -15.94 -1.46 -3.33
CA THR A 151 -16.17 -0.11 -3.88
C THR A 151 -15.05 0.23 -4.85
N ILE A 152 -15.40 0.48 -6.11
CA ILE A 152 -14.45 0.74 -7.20
C ILE A 152 -14.61 2.18 -7.67
N ILE A 153 -13.49 2.90 -7.75
CA ILE A 153 -13.40 4.26 -8.29
C ILE A 153 -12.60 4.19 -9.61
N PRO A 154 -13.24 4.34 -10.77
CA PRO A 154 -12.53 4.34 -12.05
C PRO A 154 -11.67 5.61 -12.20
N CYS A 155 -10.51 5.48 -12.82
CA CYS A 155 -9.75 6.65 -13.25
C CYS A 155 -10.42 7.30 -14.46
N LYS A 156 -10.64 8.63 -14.42
CA LYS A 156 -11.38 9.34 -15.46
C LYS A 156 -10.67 9.35 -16.82
N ASN A 157 -9.35 9.26 -16.81
CA ASN A 157 -8.51 9.47 -18.00
C ASN A 157 -7.70 8.22 -18.37
N ASP A 158 -7.87 7.11 -17.65
CA ASP A 158 -7.15 5.86 -17.90
C ASP A 158 -8.04 4.65 -17.56
N GLU A 159 -8.49 3.93 -18.58
CA GLU A 159 -9.36 2.76 -18.40
C GLU A 159 -8.61 1.52 -17.89
N SER A 160 -7.28 1.53 -17.94
CA SER A 160 -6.42 0.45 -17.46
C SER A 160 -6.08 0.55 -15.97
N LEU A 161 -6.66 1.54 -15.30
CA LEU A 161 -6.40 1.85 -13.90
C LEU A 161 -7.71 2.12 -13.15
N SER A 162 -7.82 1.53 -11.97
CA SER A 162 -8.92 1.78 -11.04
C SER A 162 -8.40 1.79 -9.61
N TYR A 163 -9.10 2.48 -8.73
CA TYR A 163 -8.90 2.35 -7.30
C TYR A 163 -9.98 1.43 -6.72
N ILE A 164 -9.62 0.62 -5.74
CA ILE A 164 -10.57 0.06 -4.79
C ILE A 164 -10.43 0.76 -3.44
N LEU A 165 -11.51 0.81 -2.67
CA LEU A 165 -11.46 1.32 -1.30
C LEU A 165 -11.37 0.19 -0.31
N ASP A 166 -10.45 0.35 0.65
CA ASP A 166 -10.44 -0.50 1.84
C ASP A 166 -11.56 -0.09 2.83
N PRO A 167 -11.75 -0.83 3.94
CA PRO A 167 -12.83 -0.57 4.89
C PRO A 167 -12.80 0.82 5.56
N ASP A 168 -11.64 1.47 5.61
CA ASP A 168 -11.44 2.81 6.17
C ASP A 168 -11.44 3.89 5.08
N GLY A 169 -11.51 3.52 3.80
CA GLY A 169 -11.58 4.44 2.66
C GLY A 169 -10.22 4.81 2.06
N TYR A 170 -9.13 4.12 2.45
CA TYR A 170 -7.86 4.24 1.75
C TYR A 170 -8.01 3.75 0.32
N ARG A 171 -7.43 4.50 -0.62
CA ARG A 171 -7.39 4.13 -2.02
C ARG A 171 -6.27 3.12 -2.24
N ILE A 172 -6.59 2.06 -2.96
CA ILE A 172 -5.63 1.08 -3.45
C ILE A 172 -5.74 1.07 -4.97
N GLU A 173 -4.72 1.58 -5.63
CA GLU A 173 -4.58 1.60 -7.08
C GLU A 173 -4.29 0.21 -7.60
N ILE A 174 -5.07 -0.23 -8.58
CA ILE A 174 -4.92 -1.52 -9.25
C ILE A 174 -4.49 -1.23 -10.69
N PHE A 175 -3.34 -1.77 -11.07
CA PHE A 175 -2.77 -1.60 -12.40
C PHE A 175 -2.03 -2.88 -12.85
N THR A 176 -1.91 -3.07 -14.16
CA THR A 176 -1.04 -4.12 -14.71
C THR A 176 0.32 -3.52 -15.07
N VAL A 177 1.38 -4.20 -14.65
CA VAL A 177 2.74 -3.84 -15.09
C VAL A 177 2.88 -4.31 -16.53
N ARG A 178 2.99 -3.38 -17.47
CA ARG A 178 3.44 -3.69 -18.83
C ARG A 178 4.93 -4.02 -18.75
N TRP A 179 5.25 -5.29 -18.54
CA TRP A 179 6.60 -5.78 -18.82
C TRP A 179 6.76 -5.71 -20.35
N GLY A 180 7.81 -5.05 -20.84
CA GLY A 180 7.92 -4.56 -22.22
C GLY A 180 7.50 -5.54 -23.32
N ASP A 181 6.80 -5.01 -24.34
CA ASP A 181 6.60 -5.53 -25.71
C ASP A 181 6.40 -7.03 -25.96
N ASP A 182 5.69 -7.78 -25.11
CA ASP A 182 5.29 -9.18 -25.42
C ASP A 182 3.80 -9.50 -25.13
N ASP A 183 2.91 -8.51 -25.04
CA ASP A 183 1.45 -8.75 -24.96
C ASP A 183 0.75 -8.73 -26.35
N GLN A 184 1.37 -9.35 -27.34
CA GLN A 184 0.61 -9.98 -28.42
C GLN A 184 0.68 -11.49 -28.19
N ASN A 185 -0.50 -12.11 -27.96
CA ASN A 185 -0.75 -13.55 -27.67
C ASN A 185 -0.80 -13.84 -26.16
N ASP A 186 -1.89 -14.28 -25.52
CA ASP A 186 -3.00 -15.12 -25.98
C ASP A 186 -4.21 -15.06 -25.02
N GLY A 187 -5.41 -15.24 -25.60
CA GLY A 187 -6.48 -16.10 -25.05
C GLY A 187 -7.30 -15.62 -23.85
#